data_AF-A0A3D0XC93-F1
#
_entry.id   AF-A0A3D0XC93-F1
#
_cell.length_a   1.000
_cell.length_b   1.000
_cell.length_c   1.000
_cell.angle_alpha   90.00
_cell.angle_beta   90.00
_cell.angle_gamma   90.00
#
_symmetry.space_group_name_H-M   'P 1'
#
loop_
_entity.id
_entity.type
_entity.pdbx_description
1 polymer ?
#
loop_
_entity_poly.entity_id
_entity_poly.type
_entity_poly.pdbx_seq_one_letter_code
_entity_poly.pdbx_strand_id
1 'polypeptide(L)'
;MYIHEATKKALEIDGFIAYGYEPGTFGGIYIKPTNTIDGCIGYQTVKRTWRGWQPIADHLISDRWQVVSQAEFAAVSQRRINSEPTAHRFQDAVFRFIVKAMTRRTAQQNQ
;
A
#
# COMPACT_ATOMS: atom_id res chain seq x y z
N MET A 1 -21.92 3.61 -0.02
CA MET A 1 -22.20 3.85 -1.44
C MET A 1 -22.23 2.52 -2.18
N TYR A 2 -23.12 2.37 -3.17
CA TYR A 2 -23.14 1.18 -4.02
C TYR A 2 -21.99 1.19 -5.02
N ILE A 3 -21.57 0.01 -5.48
CA ILE A 3 -20.41 -0.12 -6.38
C ILE A 3 -20.56 0.70 -7.67
N HIS A 4 -21.74 0.73 -8.29
CA HIS A 4 -21.96 1.45 -9.54
C HIS A 4 -21.80 2.97 -9.38
N GLU A 5 -22.28 3.53 -8.26
CA GLU A 5 -22.10 4.94 -7.92
C GLU A 5 -20.62 5.25 -7.63
N ALA A 6 -19.94 4.33 -6.94
CA ALA A 6 -18.52 4.44 -6.65
C ALA A 6 -17.69 4.48 -7.94
N THR A 7 -17.97 3.57 -8.86
CA THR A 7 -17.32 3.49 -10.16
C THR A 7 -17.51 4.76 -10.97
N LYS A 8 -18.75 5.29 -11.01
CA LYS A 8 -19.04 6.54 -11.73
C LYS A 8 -18.21 7.71 -11.18
N LYS A 9 -18.23 7.91 -9.85
CA LYS A 9 -17.45 8.98 -9.21
C LYS A 9 -15.95 8.80 -9.40
N ALA A 10 -15.44 7.57 -9.31
CA ALA A 10 -14.03 7.29 -9.53
C ALA A 10 -13.60 7.63 -10.96
N LEU A 11 -14.43 7.34 -11.97
CA LEU A 11 -14.16 7.72 -13.36
C LEU A 11 -14.16 9.25 -13.54
N GLU A 12 -15.05 9.98 -12.87
CA GLU A 12 -15.11 11.45 -12.93
C GLU A 12 -13.83 12.12 -12.40
N ILE A 13 -13.15 11.51 -11.43
CA ILE A 13 -11.94 12.07 -10.79
C ILE A 13 -10.63 11.34 -11.16
N ASP A 14 -10.66 10.42 -12.14
CA ASP A 14 -9.57 9.47 -12.45
C ASP A 14 -8.99 8.76 -11.19
N GLY A 15 -9.88 8.41 -10.27
CA GLY A 15 -9.56 7.83 -8.97
C GLY A 15 -9.68 6.31 -8.92
N PHE A 16 -9.77 5.81 -7.69
CA PHE A 16 -9.94 4.40 -7.35
C PHE A 16 -11.22 4.23 -6.55
N ILE A 17 -11.79 3.03 -6.58
CA ILE A 17 -12.76 2.58 -5.58
C ILE A 17 -12.07 1.66 -4.59
N ALA A 18 -12.46 1.71 -3.33
CA ALA A 18 -11.90 0.87 -2.29
C ALA A 18 -12.99 0.10 -1.53
N TYR A 19 -12.71 -1.17 -1.24
CA TYR A 19 -13.54 -2.06 -0.44
C TYR A 19 -12.84 -2.44 0.85
N GLY A 20 -13.54 -2.32 1.99
CA GLY A 20 -12.96 -2.59 3.31
C GLY A 20 -11.85 -1.62 3.71
N TYR A 21 -11.84 -0.42 3.12
CA TYR A 21 -10.91 0.63 3.48
C TYR A 21 -11.37 1.36 4.74
N GLU A 22 -10.48 1.45 5.72
CA GLU A 22 -10.55 2.45 6.77
C GLU A 22 -9.41 3.46 6.57
N PRO A 23 -9.67 4.77 6.69
CA PRO A 23 -8.63 5.79 6.59
C PRO A 23 -7.45 5.47 7.52
N GLY A 24 -6.28 5.21 6.94
CA GLY A 24 -5.05 4.93 7.69
C GLY A 24 -4.74 3.44 7.91
N THR A 25 -5.59 2.50 7.49
CA THR A 25 -5.27 1.06 7.55
C THR A 25 -4.74 0.52 6.22
N PHE A 26 -3.86 -0.48 6.32
CA PHE A 26 -3.27 -1.19 5.18
C PHE A 26 -4.00 -2.52 4.97
N GLY A 27 -5.25 -2.49 4.48
CA GLY A 27 -6.06 -3.72 4.40
C GLY A 27 -7.13 -3.81 3.31
N GLY A 28 -7.29 -2.78 2.47
CA GLY A 28 -8.36 -2.72 1.48
C GLY A 28 -7.98 -3.23 0.09
N ILE A 29 -9.00 -3.63 -0.69
CA ILE A 29 -8.87 -3.82 -2.13
C ILE A 29 -9.13 -2.46 -2.78
N TYR A 30 -8.17 -1.95 -3.55
CA TYR A 30 -8.35 -0.78 -4.40
C TYR A 30 -8.54 -1.22 -5.83
N ILE A 31 -9.44 -0.59 -6.57
CA ILE A 31 -9.74 -0.94 -7.94
C ILE A 31 -9.73 0.36 -8.74
N LYS A 32 -8.94 0.39 -9.81
CA LYS A 32 -9.00 1.44 -10.82
C LYS A 32 -9.96 0.99 -11.92
N PRO A 33 -11.12 1.63 -12.08
CA PRO A 33 -11.96 1.42 -13.26
C PRO A 33 -11.17 1.87 -14.50
N THR A 34 -11.20 1.07 -15.57
CA THR A 34 -10.56 1.45 -16.84
C THR A 34 -11.56 1.34 -17.97
N ASN A 35 -11.47 2.25 -18.94
CA ASN A 35 -12.22 2.13 -20.19
C ASN A 35 -11.50 1.24 -21.22
N THR A 36 -10.56 0.42 -20.77
CA THR A 36 -9.81 -0.52 -21.62
C THR A 36 -10.49 -1.88 -21.63
N ILE A 37 -10.07 -2.77 -22.53
CA ILE A 37 -10.58 -4.15 -22.63
C ILE A 37 -10.45 -4.94 -21.32
N ASP A 38 -9.52 -4.54 -20.45
CA ASP A 38 -9.30 -5.15 -19.14
C ASP A 38 -10.42 -4.86 -18.13
N GLY A 39 -11.25 -3.84 -18.39
CA GLY A 39 -12.37 -3.38 -17.57
C GLY A 39 -11.99 -2.72 -16.24
N CYS A 40 -11.09 -3.34 -15.48
CA CYS A 40 -10.56 -2.78 -14.24
C CYS A 40 -9.21 -3.38 -13.85
N ILE A 41 -8.45 -2.63 -13.07
CA ILE A 41 -7.19 -3.06 -12.48
C ILE A 41 -7.36 -3.08 -10.96
N GLY A 42 -7.22 -4.26 -10.34
CA GLY A 42 -7.29 -4.42 -8.90
C GLY A 42 -5.91 -4.35 -8.24
N TYR A 43 -5.89 -3.83 -7.02
CA TYR A 43 -4.71 -3.63 -6.17
C TYR A 43 -5.06 -4.09 -4.74
N GLN A 44 -4.62 -5.27 -4.32
CA GLN A 44 -4.81 -5.78 -2.94
C GLN A 44 -3.83 -5.10 -2.00
N THR A 45 -2.65 -4.78 -2.55
CA THR A 45 -1.62 -3.96 -1.95
C THR A 45 -0.87 -3.27 -3.10
N VAL A 46 -0.04 -2.27 -2.79
CA VAL A 46 0.80 -1.51 -3.75
C VAL A 46 1.57 -2.37 -4.77
N LYS A 47 1.88 -3.64 -4.44
CA LYS A 47 2.73 -4.52 -5.25
C LYS A 47 1.95 -5.55 -6.10
N ARG A 48 0.69 -5.85 -5.78
CA ARG A 48 -0.05 -6.92 -6.46
C ARG A 48 -1.17 -6.34 -7.29
N THR A 49 -0.93 -6.28 -8.60
CA THR A 49 -1.92 -5.89 -9.60
C THR A 49 -2.51 -7.13 -10.26
N TRP A 50 -3.81 -7.09 -10.55
CA TRP A 50 -4.45 -8.06 -11.43
C TRP A 50 -5.42 -7.35 -12.36
N ARG A 51 -5.59 -7.91 -13.56
CA ARG A 51 -6.59 -7.49 -14.54
C ARG A 51 -7.89 -8.22 -14.27
N GLY A 52 -9.02 -7.52 -14.40
CA GLY A 52 -10.34 -8.14 -14.24
C GLY A 52 -10.60 -8.59 -12.80
N TRP A 53 -11.00 -7.66 -11.94
CA TRP A 53 -11.48 -8.01 -10.60
C TRP A 53 -12.84 -8.71 -10.68
N GLN A 54 -12.94 -9.87 -10.02
CA GLN A 54 -14.16 -10.67 -9.94
C GLN A 54 -14.80 -10.47 -8.56
N PRO A 55 -15.85 -9.64 -8.45
CA PRO A 55 -16.57 -9.48 -7.19
C PRO A 55 -17.27 -10.78 -6.77
N ILE A 56 -17.32 -11.04 -5.47
CA ILE A 56 -18.27 -11.99 -4.89
C ILE A 56 -19.60 -11.28 -4.60
N ALA A 57 -20.67 -12.05 -4.34
CA ALA A 57 -21.99 -11.50 -4.07
C ALA A 57 -21.98 -10.41 -2.98
N ASP A 58 -21.27 -10.65 -1.88
CA ASP A 58 -21.13 -9.69 -0.77
C ASP A 58 -20.53 -8.36 -1.20
N HIS A 59 -19.57 -8.37 -2.13
CA HIS A 59 -18.97 -7.16 -2.66
C HIS A 59 -19.97 -6.32 -3.47
N LEU A 60 -20.85 -6.99 -4.24
CA LEU A 60 -21.83 -6.32 -5.10
C LEU A 60 -22.95 -5.65 -4.30
N ILE A 61 -23.37 -6.29 -3.21
CA ILE A 61 -24.47 -5.80 -2.36
C ILE A 61 -24.00 -4.83 -1.27
N SER A 62 -22.69 -4.75 -1.03
CA SER A 62 -22.15 -3.89 0.02
C SER A 62 -22.33 -2.41 -0.30
N ASP A 63 -22.59 -1.64 0.74
CA ASP A 63 -22.61 -0.19 0.76
C ASP A 63 -21.29 0.40 1.30
N ARG A 64 -20.26 -0.42 1.52
CA ARG A 64 -18.98 0.01 2.12
C ARG A 64 -17.96 0.53 1.11
N TRP A 65 -18.37 0.72 -0.15
CA TRP A 65 -17.50 1.26 -1.19
C TRP A 65 -17.17 2.72 -0.92
N GLN A 66 -15.90 3.06 -1.10
CA GLN A 66 -15.39 4.42 -0.97
C GLN A 66 -14.63 4.82 -2.23
N VAL A 67 -14.64 6.12 -2.55
CA VAL A 67 -13.80 6.68 -3.62
C VAL A 67 -12.51 7.18 -3.00
N VAL A 68 -11.40 6.87 -3.65
CA VAL A 68 -10.07 7.26 -3.22
C VAL A 68 -9.41 8.00 -4.38
N SER A 69 -8.94 9.21 -4.14
CA SER A 69 -8.20 9.97 -5.14
C SER A 69 -6.84 9.32 -5.41
N GLN A 70 -6.23 9.68 -6.55
CA GLN A 70 -4.89 9.19 -6.87
C GLN A 70 -3.83 9.62 -5.83
N ALA A 71 -3.98 10.81 -5.24
CA ALA A 71 -3.10 11.32 -4.20
C ALA A 71 -3.22 10.51 -2.89
N GLU A 72 -4.44 10.17 -2.47
CA GLU A 72 -4.68 9.35 -1.28
C GLU A 72 -4.15 7.93 -1.48
N PHE A 73 -4.37 7.33 -2.65
CA PHE A 73 -3.82 6.03 -3.00
C PHE A 73 -2.28 6.04 -2.97
N ALA A 74 -1.65 7.09 -3.51
CA ALA A 74 -0.20 7.27 -3.48
C ALA A 74 0.33 7.45 -2.04
N ALA A 75 -0.38 8.20 -1.19
CA ALA A 75 0.01 8.40 0.21
C ALA A 75 -0.02 7.09 1.01
N VAL A 76 -1.06 6.27 0.83
CA VAL A 76 -1.13 4.93 1.43
C VAL A 76 0.00 4.04 0.90
N SER A 77 0.30 4.15 -0.39
CA SER A 77 1.37 3.39 -1.03
C SER A 77 2.75 3.72 -0.46
N GLN A 78 3.03 5.01 -0.26
CA GLN A 78 4.32 5.49 0.26
C GLN A 78 4.53 5.12 1.74
N ARG A 79 3.48 5.16 2.57
CA ARG A 79 3.60 4.78 3.98
C ARG A 79 4.01 3.31 4.14
N ARG A 80 3.55 2.41 3.26
CA ARG A 80 3.97 1.00 3.26
C ARG A 80 5.46 0.84 2.96
N ILE A 81 5.97 1.56 1.96
CA ILE A 81 7.40 1.53 1.59
C ILE A 81 8.26 1.97 2.78
N ASN A 82 7.78 2.96 3.53
CA ASN A 82 8.49 3.49 4.69
C ASN A 82 8.35 2.62 5.96
N SER A 83 7.30 1.80 6.06
CA SER A 83 7.08 0.89 7.20
C SER A 83 7.69 -0.50 7.01
N GLU A 84 8.01 -0.91 5.77
CA GLU A 84 8.80 -2.12 5.55
C GLU A 84 10.22 -1.89 6.12
N PRO A 85 10.70 -2.69 7.09
CA PRO A 85 12.09 -2.61 7.52
C PRO A 85 12.93 -3.01 6.32
N THR A 86 13.51 -2.01 5.64
CA THR A 86 14.48 -2.27 4.57
C THR A 86 15.59 -3.07 5.22
N ALA A 87 15.75 -4.35 4.85
CA ALA A 87 16.75 -5.26 5.43
C ALA A 87 18.16 -4.66 5.43
N HIS A 88 18.45 -3.73 4.51
CA HIS A 88 19.67 -2.94 4.48
C HIS A 88 19.91 -2.02 5.69
N ARG A 89 18.88 -1.47 6.34
CA ARG A 89 19.06 -0.61 7.53
C ARG A 89 19.46 -1.40 8.77
N PHE A 90 19.03 -2.66 8.88
CA PHE A 90 19.45 -3.53 9.97
C PHE A 90 20.91 -3.95 9.84
N GLN A 91 21.39 -4.25 8.63
CA GLN A 91 22.80 -4.56 8.42
C GLN A 91 23.70 -3.36 8.74
N ASP A 92 23.31 -2.15 8.33
CA ASP A 92 24.08 -0.93 8.59
C ASP A 92 24.14 -0.58 10.09
N ALA A 93 23.05 -0.75 10.82
CA ALA A 93 23.00 -0.48 12.26
C ALA A 93 23.81 -1.51 13.06
N VAL A 94 23.71 -2.79 12.71
CA VAL A 94 24.48 -3.86 13.36
C VAL A 94 25.97 -3.71 13.05
N PHE A 95 26.34 -3.41 11.80
CA PHE A 95 27.73 -3.21 11.41
C PHE A 95 28.34 -2.01 12.14
N ARG A 96 27.63 -0.88 12.22
CA ARG A 96 28.08 0.30 12.99
C ARG A 96 28.23 0.00 14.48
N PHE A 97 27.34 -0.82 15.06
CA PHE A 97 27.45 -1.24 16.45
C PHE A 97 28.69 -2.10 16.69
N ILE A 98 28.94 -3.09 15.83
CA ILE A 98 30.11 -3.98 15.90
C ILE A 98 31.41 -3.19 15.76
N VAL A 99 31.51 -2.30 14.76
CA VAL A 99 32.70 -1.46 14.54
C VAL A 99 32.97 -0.54 15.75
N LYS A 100 31.92 0.03 16.35
CA LYS A 100 32.03 0.88 17.55
C LYS A 100 32.42 0.10 18.81
N ALA A 101 31.97 -1.15 18.94
CA ALA A 101 32.36 -2.03 20.03
C ALA A 101 33.82 -2.49 19.90
N MET A 102 34.28 -2.78 18.67
CA MET A 102 35.67 -3.18 18.41
C MET A 102 36.65 -2.03 18.67
N THR A 103 36.36 -0.81 18.21
CA THR A 103 37.22 0.37 18.44
C THR A 103 37.36 0.72 19.93
N ARG A 104 36.30 0.53 20.74
CA ARG A 104 36.38 0.73 22.20
C ARG A 104 37.25 -0.31 22.90
N ARG A 105 37.27 -1.55 22.41
CA ARG A 105 38.11 -2.63 22.95
C ARG A 105 39.59 -2.39 22.71
N THR A 106 39.94 -1.89 21.52
CA THR A 106 41.34 -1.56 21.18
C THR A 106 41.87 -0.37 21.96
N ALA A 107 41.02 0.62 22.26
CA ALA A 107 41.40 1.78 23.08
C ALA A 107 41.65 1.43 24.56
N GLN A 108 40.99 0.40 25.10
CA GLN A 108 41.19 -0.06 26.48
C GLN A 108 42.40 -1.00 26.66
N GLN A 109 42.98 -1.54 25.58
CA GLN A 109 44.16 -2.42 25.66
C GLN A 109 45.50 -1.68 25.55
N ASN A 110 45.48 -0.37 25.25
CA ASN A 110 46.67 0.48 25.12
C ASN A 110 46.81 1.49 26.29
N GLN A 111 46.16 1.24 27.43
CA GLN A 111 46.38 1.91 28.72
C GLN A 111 46.90 0.89 29.73
#